data_AF-A0A7M4EXI1-F1
#
_entry.id   AF-A0A7M4EXI1-F1
#
_cell.length_a   1.000
_cell.length_b   1.000
_cell.length_c   1.000
_cell.angle_alpha   90.00
_cell.angle_beta   90.00
_cell.angle_gamma   90.00
#
_symmetry.space_group_name_H-M   'P 1'
#
loop_
_entity.id
_entity.type
_entity.pdbx_description
1 polymer ?
#
loop_
_entity_poly.entity_id
_entity_poly.type
_entity_poly.pdbx_seq_one_letter_code
_entity_poly.pdbx_strand_id
1 'polypeptide(L)'
;MSSLRNCSKQRRWRGQVSSRDPVSGGATGPPPAPPVRTLPHRGQPFAGGRGATTRASPSPGRWHTRAASKASCSQTRSLLELHKRRKALTEPEARYYLRQTILGCQYLHGNRVIHRDLKLGNLFLNDDMEVKIGDFGLATRVEYDGERKKTLCGTPNYIAPEVLGKKGHSFEVDIWSIGCIMYTLLVGKPPFETSCLKETYIRIKKNEYTIPKHINPVAASLIQKMLRSDPATRPTIDELLNDEFFTSGYIPARLPTTCLTVPPRFSIAPTALDANGRKPLTALNKGLDSPALEKVPEKEEEAMPRELGDAVDCHLADMLQQLTTVNAAKPSERVLVRQEEAEDPACIPIFWVSKWVDYSDKYGLGYQLCDNSVGVLFNDSTRLIMYNDGDSLQYIEQNSSESYFTVRSYPSALTKKITLLKYFRNYMSEHLLKAGANITPREGDELARLPYLRAWFRTRSAIILHLSNGTVQINFFQDHTKIILCPLMAAVAYIDEKRDFRTYKLSLIEEHGCCKELASRLRYARTMVEKLLTSKSGSTRTKTCA
;
A
#
# COMPACT_ATOMS: atom_id res chain seq x y z
N MET A 1 44.67 0.97 -15.23
CA MET A 1 45.53 -0.19 -15.55
C MET A 1 46.69 -0.09 -14.57
N SER A 2 46.85 -0.88 -13.51
CA SER A 2 46.80 -2.32 -13.34
C SER A 2 46.59 -2.63 -11.84
N SER A 3 45.40 -3.09 -11.44
CA SER A 3 45.12 -3.73 -10.14
C SER A 3 43.69 -4.27 -10.10
N LEU A 4 43.34 -5.14 -11.05
CA LEU A 4 42.00 -5.75 -11.18
C LEU A 4 42.05 -7.27 -11.41
N ARG A 5 43.13 -7.92 -10.99
CA ARG A 5 43.24 -9.38 -11.00
C ARG A 5 43.86 -9.82 -9.69
N ASN A 6 43.01 -10.15 -8.72
CA ASN A 6 43.19 -11.25 -7.75
C ASN A 6 42.18 -11.11 -6.60
N CYS A 7 40.97 -11.64 -6.82
CA CYS A 7 40.16 -12.26 -5.77
C CYS A 7 39.21 -13.28 -6.41
N SER A 8 39.73 -14.48 -6.56
CA SER A 8 39.05 -15.75 -6.90
C SER A 8 38.01 -16.12 -5.82
N LYS A 9 36.87 -16.80 -6.03
CA LYS A 9 36.58 -17.97 -6.89
C LYS A 9 35.06 -18.04 -7.15
N GLN A 10 34.64 -18.00 -8.42
CA GLN A 10 33.47 -18.74 -8.89
C GLN A 10 33.94 -19.59 -10.06
N ARG A 11 33.79 -20.91 -9.94
CA ARG A 11 34.22 -21.87 -10.96
C ARG A 11 33.41 -21.66 -12.24
N ARG A 12 34.12 -21.29 -13.30
CA ARG A 12 33.66 -21.33 -14.69
C ARG A 12 33.58 -22.80 -15.12
N TRP A 13 32.45 -23.24 -15.64
CA TRP A 13 32.39 -24.43 -16.51
C TRP A 13 32.12 -23.95 -17.93
N ARG A 14 33.07 -24.25 -18.82
CA ARG A 14 32.89 -24.22 -20.28
C ARG A 14 32.20 -25.52 -20.67
N GLY A 15 31.04 -25.43 -21.31
CA GLY A 15 30.48 -26.52 -22.11
C GLY A 15 30.71 -26.20 -23.58
N GLN A 16 31.56 -26.98 -24.25
CA GLN A 16 31.57 -27.10 -25.71
C GLN A 16 30.37 -27.97 -26.10
N VAL A 17 29.50 -27.50 -27.02
CA VAL A 17 28.86 -28.39 -28.00
C VAL A 17 28.72 -27.64 -29.33
N SER A 18 29.17 -28.36 -30.36
CA SER A 18 29.16 -28.18 -31.81
C SER A 18 28.04 -27.36 -32.44
N SER A 19 28.44 -26.57 -33.44
CA SER A 19 27.66 -26.09 -34.57
C SER A 19 27.08 -27.24 -35.40
N ARG A 20 25.82 -27.11 -35.82
CA ARG A 20 25.27 -27.65 -37.08
C ARG A 20 24.20 -26.69 -37.60
N ASP A 21 24.29 -26.41 -38.89
CA ASP A 21 23.47 -25.53 -39.72
C ASP A 21 22.03 -26.04 -39.97
N PRO A 22 21.13 -25.20 -40.52
CA PRO A 22 19.69 -25.35 -40.42
C PRO A 22 19.05 -26.12 -41.58
N VAL A 23 17.91 -26.77 -41.33
CA VAL A 23 17.00 -27.27 -42.37
C VAL A 23 15.57 -26.79 -42.10
N SER A 24 14.96 -26.39 -43.20
CA SER A 24 13.67 -25.76 -43.45
C SER A 24 12.40 -26.54 -43.04
N GLY A 25 11.35 -25.78 -42.72
CA GLY A 25 10.01 -25.93 -43.32
C GLY A 25 9.01 -26.85 -42.63
N GLY A 26 7.82 -26.31 -42.28
CA GLY A 26 6.63 -27.11 -42.00
C GLY A 26 5.64 -26.45 -41.05
N ALA A 27 4.65 -25.73 -41.59
CA ALA A 27 3.49 -25.23 -40.88
C ALA A 27 2.46 -26.36 -40.64
N THR A 28 1.96 -26.48 -39.40
CA THR A 28 0.76 -27.29 -39.09
C THR A 28 -0.04 -26.62 -37.98
N GLY A 29 -1.35 -26.43 -38.23
CA GLY A 29 -2.30 -25.66 -37.42
C GLY A 29 -2.73 -26.31 -36.08
N PRO A 30 -3.68 -25.68 -35.37
CA PRO A 30 -4.01 -26.01 -33.98
C PRO A 30 -4.94 -27.24 -33.86
N PRO A 31 -4.90 -27.99 -32.73
CA PRO A 31 -5.69 -29.19 -32.52
C PRO A 31 -7.14 -28.89 -32.06
N PRO A 32 -8.09 -29.84 -32.27
CA PRO A 32 -9.50 -29.64 -31.94
C PRO A 32 -9.84 -29.96 -30.46
N ALA A 33 -10.95 -29.38 -30.00
CA ALA A 33 -11.50 -29.50 -28.64
C ALA A 33 -12.15 -30.87 -28.34
N PRO A 34 -12.20 -31.31 -27.07
CA PRO A 34 -12.75 -32.60 -26.67
C PRO A 34 -14.30 -32.59 -26.51
N PRO A 35 -14.97 -33.76 -26.62
CA PRO A 35 -16.43 -33.85 -26.62
C PRO A 35 -17.07 -33.89 -25.22
N VAL A 36 -18.27 -33.33 -25.15
CA VAL A 36 -19.19 -33.27 -24.00
C VAL A 36 -19.75 -34.66 -23.67
N ARG A 37 -19.63 -35.11 -22.41
CA ARG A 37 -20.27 -36.34 -21.91
C ARG A 37 -21.66 -36.04 -21.33
N THR A 38 -22.66 -36.67 -21.92
CA THR A 38 -24.05 -36.78 -21.46
C THR A 38 -24.19 -37.75 -20.28
N LEU A 39 -24.94 -37.35 -19.25
CA LEU A 39 -25.41 -38.21 -18.15
C LEU A 39 -26.68 -38.97 -18.56
N PRO A 40 -26.88 -40.24 -18.15
CA PRO A 40 -28.14 -40.94 -18.35
C PRO A 40 -29.10 -40.76 -17.17
N HIS A 41 -30.36 -40.46 -17.52
CA HIS A 41 -31.55 -40.61 -16.69
C HIS A 41 -31.87 -42.09 -16.40
N ARG A 42 -32.36 -42.40 -15.19
CA ARG A 42 -33.35 -43.47 -14.95
C ARG A 42 -34.28 -43.10 -13.79
N GLY A 43 -35.58 -43.11 -14.05
CA GLY A 43 -36.67 -42.97 -13.08
C GLY A 43 -36.99 -44.29 -12.36
N GLN A 44 -37.41 -44.19 -11.09
CA GLN A 44 -38.78 -44.48 -10.57
C GLN A 44 -38.97 -45.95 -10.09
N PRO A 45 -40.03 -46.28 -9.31
CA PRO A 45 -40.36 -45.86 -7.94
C PRO A 45 -40.72 -47.09 -7.04
N PHE A 46 -40.95 -46.97 -5.72
CA PHE A 46 -41.90 -47.83 -4.99
C PHE A 46 -42.23 -47.29 -3.58
N ALA A 47 -43.53 -47.24 -3.27
CA ALA A 47 -44.16 -47.03 -1.96
C ALA A 47 -44.00 -48.29 -1.06
N GLY A 48 -44.20 -48.34 0.25
CA GLY A 48 -44.68 -47.42 1.30
C GLY A 48 -44.71 -48.20 2.63
N GLY A 49 -44.93 -47.56 3.77
CA GLY A 49 -45.12 -48.26 5.05
C GLY A 49 -45.00 -47.37 6.28
N ARG A 50 -46.08 -47.31 7.06
CA ARG A 50 -46.32 -46.40 8.20
C ARG A 50 -45.56 -46.82 9.47
N GLY A 51 -45.22 -45.83 10.31
CA GLY A 51 -44.82 -46.03 11.70
C GLY A 51 -44.72 -44.68 12.42
N ALA A 52 -45.78 -44.31 13.14
CA ALA A 52 -45.87 -43.07 13.90
C ALA A 52 -44.94 -43.08 15.11
N THR A 53 -44.22 -41.98 15.34
CA THR A 53 -43.82 -41.53 16.69
C THR A 53 -43.65 -40.02 16.69
N THR A 54 -44.28 -39.42 17.69
CA THR A 54 -44.37 -38.00 18.03
C THR A 54 -43.01 -37.30 18.10
N ARG A 55 -42.83 -36.19 17.37
CA ARG A 55 -41.87 -35.14 17.75
C ARG A 55 -42.28 -33.77 17.22
N ALA A 56 -42.13 -32.80 18.10
CA ALA A 56 -42.55 -31.42 17.98
C ALA A 56 -42.00 -30.68 16.75
N SER A 57 -42.82 -29.76 16.25
CA SER A 57 -42.54 -28.78 15.21
C SER A 57 -41.31 -27.91 15.54
N PRO A 58 -40.37 -27.66 14.60
CA PRO A 58 -39.35 -26.64 14.78
C PRO A 58 -39.85 -25.28 14.26
N SER A 59 -39.78 -24.28 15.13
CA SER A 59 -39.92 -22.86 14.82
C SER A 59 -38.82 -22.37 13.84
N PRO A 60 -39.03 -21.26 13.12
CA PRO A 60 -38.12 -20.81 12.06
C PRO A 60 -36.75 -20.38 12.60
N GLY A 61 -35.73 -20.66 11.79
CA GLY A 61 -34.31 -20.50 12.09
C GLY A 61 -33.93 -19.17 12.74
N ARG A 62 -33.44 -19.29 13.97
CA ARG A 62 -32.59 -18.30 14.63
C ARG A 62 -31.30 -18.21 13.81
N TRP A 63 -31.09 -17.09 13.11
CA TRP A 63 -29.79 -16.76 12.53
C TRP A 63 -28.78 -16.70 13.69
N HIS A 64 -28.02 -17.78 13.86
CA HIS A 64 -26.87 -17.78 14.75
C HIS A 64 -25.87 -16.78 14.19
N THR A 65 -25.82 -15.60 14.81
CA THR A 65 -24.67 -14.72 14.82
C THR A 65 -23.45 -15.57 15.19
N ARG A 66 -22.63 -15.92 14.20
CA ARG A 66 -21.28 -16.40 14.46
C ARG A 66 -20.58 -15.28 15.22
N ALA A 67 -20.29 -15.59 16.48
CA ALA A 67 -19.51 -14.77 17.36
C ALA A 67 -18.23 -14.32 16.64
N ALA A 68 -17.98 -13.01 16.67
CA ALA A 68 -16.69 -12.43 16.36
C ALA A 68 -15.67 -13.05 17.33
N SER A 69 -14.98 -14.10 16.88
CA SER A 69 -13.80 -14.62 17.54
C SER A 69 -12.72 -13.55 17.46
N LYS A 70 -12.19 -13.16 18.62
CA LYS A 70 -10.98 -12.36 18.82
C LYS A 70 -9.95 -12.65 17.71
N ALA A 71 -9.90 -11.78 16.72
CA ALA A 71 -8.85 -11.78 15.72
C ALA A 71 -7.67 -10.97 16.29
N SER A 72 -6.50 -11.57 16.18
CA SER A 72 -5.17 -10.95 16.20
C SER A 72 -5.16 -9.61 15.44
N CYS A 73 -4.12 -8.79 15.60
CA CYS A 73 -3.95 -7.44 15.03
C CYS A 73 -3.90 -7.35 13.48
N SER A 74 -4.59 -8.23 12.76
CA SER A 74 -4.81 -8.27 11.32
C SER A 74 -6.31 -8.45 11.05
N GLN A 75 -6.86 -7.75 10.05
CA GLN A 75 -8.27 -7.74 9.60
C GLN A 75 -9.24 -6.77 10.31
N THR A 76 -9.12 -5.47 9.97
CA THR A 76 -10.04 -4.77 9.04
C THR A 76 -9.38 -3.43 8.69
N ARG A 77 -8.87 -3.29 7.45
CA ARG A 77 -8.31 -2.01 6.99
C ARG A 77 -9.49 -1.12 6.61
N SER A 78 -9.96 -0.23 7.49
CA SER A 78 -10.88 0.83 7.08
C SER A 78 -10.13 2.14 6.88
N LEU A 79 -10.77 3.11 6.23
CA LEU A 79 -10.20 4.46 6.11
C LEU A 79 -9.90 5.10 7.47
N LEU A 80 -10.51 4.61 8.57
CA LEU A 80 -10.19 5.05 9.93
C LEU A 80 -8.76 4.67 10.33
N GLU A 81 -8.35 3.44 10.05
CA GLU A 81 -6.99 2.98 10.39
C GLU A 81 -5.95 3.68 9.50
N LEU A 82 -6.26 3.87 8.21
CA LEU A 82 -5.46 4.69 7.31
C LEU A 82 -5.29 6.12 7.87
N HIS A 83 -6.39 6.75 8.26
CA HIS A 83 -6.38 8.11 8.80
C HIS A 83 -5.61 8.22 10.12
N LYS A 84 -5.71 7.24 11.03
CA LYS A 84 -4.93 7.23 12.28
C LYS A 84 -3.42 7.29 12.00
N ARG A 85 -2.96 6.56 10.98
CA ARG A 85 -1.54 6.49 10.57
C ARG A 85 -1.09 7.70 9.76
N ARG A 86 -1.86 8.07 8.74
CA ARG A 86 -1.47 9.07 7.72
C ARG A 86 -1.94 10.49 8.03
N LYS A 87 -2.93 10.65 8.92
CA LYS A 87 -3.65 11.90 9.17
C LYS A 87 -4.25 12.46 7.87
N ALA A 88 -3.79 13.63 7.43
CA ALA A 88 -4.19 14.21 6.16
C ALA A 88 -3.59 13.41 5.00
N LEU A 89 -4.43 13.08 4.03
CA LEU A 89 -4.04 12.45 2.77
C LEU A 89 -3.75 13.52 1.72
N THR A 90 -3.04 13.13 0.67
CA THR A 90 -2.87 13.97 -0.51
C THR A 90 -4.21 14.13 -1.26
N GLU A 91 -4.38 15.20 -2.03
CA GLU A 91 -5.62 15.37 -2.80
C GLU A 91 -5.92 14.24 -3.79
N PRO A 92 -4.95 13.68 -4.55
CA PRO A 92 -5.24 12.56 -5.43
C PRO A 92 -5.69 11.30 -4.67
N GLU A 93 -5.13 11.04 -3.48
CA GLU A 93 -5.62 9.97 -2.60
C GLU A 93 -7.06 10.25 -2.13
N ALA A 94 -7.35 11.49 -1.71
CA ALA A 94 -8.70 11.87 -1.30
C ALA A 94 -9.71 11.73 -2.43
N ARG A 95 -9.38 12.17 -3.66
CA ARG A 95 -10.22 11.96 -4.85
C ARG A 95 -10.47 10.48 -5.12
N TYR A 96 -9.44 9.64 -5.05
CA TYR A 96 -9.55 8.20 -5.27
C TYR A 96 -10.55 7.54 -4.32
N TYR A 97 -10.45 7.80 -3.01
CA TYR A 97 -11.36 7.22 -2.02
C TYR A 97 -12.76 7.84 -2.05
N LEU A 98 -12.86 9.16 -2.23
CA LEU A 98 -14.15 9.85 -2.31
C LEU A 98 -14.93 9.42 -3.55
N ARG A 99 -14.27 9.27 -4.71
CA ARG A 99 -14.93 8.80 -5.94
C ARG A 99 -15.61 7.45 -5.71
N GLN A 100 -14.93 6.49 -5.11
CA GLN A 100 -15.48 5.17 -4.82
C GLN A 100 -16.59 5.22 -3.76
N THR A 101 -16.42 6.05 -2.73
CA THR A 101 -17.45 6.28 -1.70
C THR A 101 -18.73 6.86 -2.32
N ILE A 102 -18.59 7.82 -3.22
CA ILE A 102 -19.71 8.44 -3.94
C ILE A 102 -20.39 7.41 -4.85
N LEU A 103 -19.64 6.65 -5.66
CA LEU A 103 -20.20 5.59 -6.51
C LEU A 103 -20.99 4.54 -5.69
N GLY A 104 -20.44 4.11 -4.55
CA GLY A 104 -21.14 3.20 -3.64
C GLY A 104 -22.42 3.82 -3.07
N CYS A 105 -22.39 5.10 -2.70
CA CYS A 105 -23.56 5.81 -2.19
C CYS A 105 -24.61 6.11 -3.28
N GLN A 106 -24.20 6.39 -4.52
CA GLN A 106 -25.07 6.52 -5.69
C GLN A 106 -25.87 5.24 -5.89
N TYR A 107 -25.21 4.08 -5.79
CA TYR A 107 -25.89 2.78 -5.84
C TYR A 107 -26.92 2.62 -4.71
N LEU A 108 -26.60 3.00 -3.47
CA LEU A 108 -27.54 2.93 -2.35
C LEU A 108 -28.77 3.82 -2.57
N HIS A 109 -28.55 5.08 -2.95
CA HIS A 109 -29.62 6.06 -3.18
C HIS A 109 -30.51 5.63 -4.36
N GLY A 110 -29.93 5.10 -5.45
CA GLY A 110 -30.67 4.53 -6.57
C GLY A 110 -31.55 3.34 -6.18
N ASN A 111 -31.17 2.59 -5.14
CA ASN A 111 -31.97 1.50 -4.55
C ASN A 111 -32.89 1.98 -3.40
N ARG A 112 -33.05 3.30 -3.23
CA ARG A 112 -33.83 3.93 -2.16
C ARG A 112 -33.35 3.59 -0.75
N VAL A 113 -32.05 3.34 -0.58
CA VAL A 113 -31.41 3.06 0.72
C VAL A 113 -30.64 4.29 1.18
N ILE A 114 -30.88 4.71 2.42
CA ILE A 114 -30.08 5.73 3.12
C ILE A 114 -29.22 5.02 4.14
N HIS A 115 -27.91 5.28 4.14
CA HIS A 115 -26.99 4.60 5.05
C HIS A 115 -27.03 5.17 6.47
N ARG A 116 -27.04 6.50 6.62
CA ARG A 116 -27.15 7.25 7.90
C ARG A 116 -26.00 7.10 8.89
N ASP A 117 -24.93 6.39 8.51
CA ASP A 117 -23.73 6.21 9.34
C ASP A 117 -22.47 6.04 8.50
N LEU A 118 -22.38 6.80 7.40
CA LEU A 118 -21.15 6.89 6.64
C LEU A 118 -20.08 7.58 7.49
N LYS A 119 -18.98 6.87 7.72
CA LYS A 119 -17.83 7.33 8.49
C LYS A 119 -16.60 6.55 8.07
N LEU A 120 -15.40 7.05 8.38
CA LEU A 120 -14.14 6.38 8.04
C LEU A 120 -14.07 4.93 8.52
N GLY A 121 -14.71 4.59 9.64
CA GLY A 121 -14.76 3.23 10.19
C GLY A 121 -15.61 2.24 9.39
N ASN A 122 -16.58 2.73 8.61
CA ASN A 122 -17.52 1.94 7.82
C ASN A 122 -17.16 1.91 6.33
N LEU A 123 -16.03 2.53 5.96
CA LEU A 123 -15.43 2.50 4.63
C LEU A 123 -14.23 1.55 4.66
N PHE A 124 -14.48 0.29 4.34
CA PHE A 124 -13.48 -0.78 4.36
C PHE A 124 -12.62 -0.75 3.08
N LEU A 125 -11.37 -1.18 3.20
CA LEU A 125 -10.40 -1.31 2.13
C LEU A 125 -10.07 -2.79 1.91
N ASN A 126 -10.14 -3.24 0.66
CA ASN A 126 -9.57 -4.53 0.26
C ASN A 126 -8.06 -4.42 -0.01
N ASP A 127 -7.44 -5.49 -0.52
CA ASP A 127 -6.01 -5.53 -0.79
C ASP A 127 -5.59 -4.64 -1.97
N ASP A 128 -6.51 -4.29 -2.86
CA ASP A 128 -6.32 -3.37 -3.99
C ASP A 128 -6.62 -1.91 -3.62
N MET A 129 -6.75 -1.61 -2.32
CA MET A 129 -7.07 -0.29 -1.79
C MET A 129 -8.45 0.25 -2.23
N GLU A 130 -9.37 -0.61 -2.68
CA GLU A 130 -10.72 -0.21 -3.07
C GLU A 130 -11.65 -0.05 -1.87
N VAL A 131 -12.52 0.95 -1.92
CA VAL A 131 -13.51 1.23 -0.87
C VAL A 131 -14.72 0.31 -1.01
N LYS A 132 -15.09 -0.35 0.09
CA LYS A 132 -16.36 -1.09 0.24
C LYS A 132 -17.14 -0.49 1.42
N ILE A 133 -18.33 0.02 1.14
CA ILE A 133 -19.24 0.53 2.17
C ILE A 133 -19.81 -0.66 2.94
N GLY A 134 -19.73 -0.62 4.27
CA GLY A 134 -20.29 -1.66 5.14
C GLY A 134 -21.00 -1.08 6.37
N ASP A 135 -21.45 -1.97 7.25
CA ASP A 135 -22.24 -1.64 8.44
C ASP A 135 -23.57 -0.91 8.15
N PHE A 136 -24.53 -1.68 7.61
CA PHE A 136 -25.90 -1.23 7.34
C PHE A 136 -26.80 -1.27 8.60
N GLY A 137 -26.24 -1.36 9.81
CA GLY A 137 -27.03 -1.49 11.05
C GLY A 137 -27.96 -0.30 11.33
N LEU A 138 -27.64 0.87 10.78
CA LEU A 138 -28.47 2.08 10.84
C LEU A 138 -29.12 2.43 9.50
N ALA A 139 -28.94 1.63 8.46
CA ALA A 139 -29.52 1.92 7.16
C ALA A 139 -31.06 1.81 7.18
N THR A 140 -31.72 2.50 6.27
CA THR A 140 -33.18 2.43 6.12
C THR A 140 -33.58 2.62 4.66
N ARG A 141 -34.71 2.01 4.29
CA ARG A 141 -35.28 2.18 2.95
C ARG A 141 -36.29 3.32 2.96
N VAL A 142 -36.30 4.09 1.88
CA VAL A 142 -37.34 5.08 1.58
C VAL A 142 -38.50 4.35 0.90
N GLU A 143 -39.64 4.29 1.56
CA GLU A 143 -40.81 3.52 1.12
C GLU A 143 -41.63 4.27 0.06
N TYR A 144 -41.69 5.60 0.17
CA TYR A 144 -42.40 6.47 -0.76
C TYR A 144 -41.65 7.79 -0.98
N ASP A 145 -41.88 8.42 -2.13
CA ASP A 145 -41.18 9.65 -2.51
C ASP A 145 -41.53 10.79 -1.54
N GLY A 146 -40.50 11.50 -1.06
CA GLY A 146 -40.65 12.56 -0.07
C GLY A 146 -40.69 12.09 1.39
N GLU A 147 -40.55 10.79 1.69
CA GLU A 147 -40.51 10.29 3.06
C GLU A 147 -39.37 10.95 3.88
N ARG A 148 -39.71 11.39 5.10
CA ARG A 148 -38.77 11.94 6.08
C ARG A 148 -38.71 11.06 7.33
N LYS A 149 -37.55 10.46 7.59
CA LYS A 149 -37.31 9.65 8.78
C LYS A 149 -37.09 10.54 10.00
N LYS A 150 -37.63 10.18 11.17
CA LYS A 150 -37.58 11.00 12.41
C LYS A 150 -36.65 10.45 13.50
N THR A 151 -36.01 9.30 13.26
CA THR A 151 -35.12 8.63 14.22
C THR A 151 -33.80 9.37 14.38
N LEU A 152 -33.37 9.62 15.63
CA LEU A 152 -32.03 10.13 15.91
C LEU A 152 -31.02 8.98 15.87
N CYS A 153 -30.17 8.93 14.84
CA CYS A 153 -29.14 7.91 14.68
C CYS A 153 -27.90 8.48 13.97
N GLY A 154 -26.79 7.76 14.02
CA GLY A 154 -25.53 8.12 13.39
C GLY A 154 -24.43 8.46 14.40
N THR A 155 -23.19 8.49 13.92
CA THR A 155 -22.00 8.77 14.75
C THR A 155 -21.83 10.28 14.98
N PRO A 156 -21.51 10.74 16.20
CA PRO A 156 -21.50 12.18 16.56
C PRO A 156 -20.70 13.12 15.65
N ASN A 157 -19.55 12.69 15.11
CA ASN A 157 -18.69 13.53 14.27
C ASN A 157 -19.19 13.67 12.81
N TYR A 158 -20.17 12.87 12.40
CA TYR A 158 -20.65 12.79 11.02
C TYR A 158 -22.18 12.97 10.91
N ILE A 159 -22.86 13.21 12.04
CA ILE A 159 -24.31 13.38 12.09
C ILE A 159 -24.72 14.75 11.53
N ALA A 160 -25.76 14.77 10.71
CA ALA A 160 -26.26 15.98 10.08
C ALA A 160 -27.17 16.82 11.02
N PRO A 161 -27.22 18.15 10.87
CA PRO A 161 -27.93 19.04 11.79
C PRO A 161 -29.43 18.79 11.88
N GLU A 162 -30.07 18.38 10.78
CA GLU A 162 -31.50 18.04 10.69
C GLU A 162 -31.87 16.78 11.49
N VAL A 163 -30.93 15.84 11.63
CA VAL A 163 -31.10 14.64 12.47
C VAL A 163 -31.10 15.05 13.94
N LEU A 164 -30.18 15.94 14.35
CA LEU A 164 -30.12 16.52 15.70
C LEU A 164 -31.33 17.40 16.03
N GLY A 165 -31.90 18.04 15.02
CA GLY A 165 -33.10 18.88 15.12
C GLY A 165 -34.42 18.09 15.14
N LYS A 166 -34.38 16.77 14.88
CA LYS A 166 -35.56 15.90 14.72
C LYS A 166 -36.59 16.45 13.70
N LYS A 167 -36.12 17.22 12.70
CA LYS A 167 -36.97 17.87 11.68
C LYS A 167 -37.42 16.91 10.56
N GLY A 168 -36.95 15.67 10.61
CA GLY A 168 -37.07 14.73 9.51
C GLY A 168 -35.83 14.77 8.61
N HIS A 169 -35.38 13.62 8.14
CA HIS A 169 -34.19 13.49 7.28
C HIS A 169 -34.38 12.41 6.21
N SER A 170 -33.60 12.49 5.14
CA SER A 170 -33.63 11.61 3.96
C SER A 170 -32.20 11.44 3.41
N PHE A 171 -32.02 11.26 2.09
CA PHE A 171 -30.74 11.00 1.42
C PHE A 171 -29.63 12.03 1.69
N GLU A 172 -30.00 13.28 1.96
CA GLU A 172 -29.10 14.41 2.20
C GLU A 172 -28.17 14.25 3.42
N VAL A 173 -28.47 13.34 4.34
CA VAL A 173 -27.62 13.05 5.51
C VAL A 173 -26.35 12.34 5.11
N ASP A 174 -26.41 11.48 4.08
CA ASP A 174 -25.23 10.78 3.58
C ASP A 174 -24.30 11.76 2.85
N ILE A 175 -24.85 12.78 2.18
CA ILE A 175 -24.07 13.86 1.55
C ILE A 175 -23.31 14.67 2.61
N TRP A 176 -23.98 15.01 3.72
CA TRP A 176 -23.33 15.66 4.86
C TRP A 176 -22.19 14.81 5.42
N SER A 177 -22.43 13.51 5.64
CA SER A 177 -21.41 12.59 6.13
C SER A 177 -20.22 12.47 5.17
N ILE A 178 -20.45 12.43 3.85
CA ILE A 178 -19.39 12.47 2.82
C ILE A 178 -18.61 13.79 2.89
N GLY A 179 -19.27 14.93 3.12
CA GLY A 179 -18.63 16.22 3.39
C GLY A 179 -17.70 16.18 4.59
N CYS A 180 -18.14 15.58 5.70
CA CYS A 180 -17.31 15.38 6.89
C CYS A 180 -16.12 14.45 6.60
N ILE A 181 -16.32 13.38 5.82
CA ILE A 181 -15.26 12.47 5.39
C ILE A 181 -14.24 13.22 4.53
N MET A 182 -14.67 13.98 3.52
CA MET A 182 -13.79 14.78 2.66
C MET A 182 -12.94 15.75 3.48
N TYR A 183 -13.56 16.51 4.39
CA TYR A 183 -12.84 17.38 5.31
C TYR A 183 -11.82 16.59 6.12
N THR A 184 -12.21 15.45 6.70
CA THR A 184 -11.32 14.66 7.56
C THR A 184 -10.12 14.09 6.80
N LEU A 185 -10.33 13.64 5.56
CA LEU A 185 -9.26 13.12 4.72
C LEU A 185 -8.26 14.21 4.32
N LEU A 186 -8.72 15.43 4.02
CA LEU A 186 -7.85 16.52 3.56
C LEU A 186 -7.20 17.31 4.71
N VAL A 187 -7.92 17.51 5.82
CA VAL A 187 -7.46 18.33 6.96
C VAL A 187 -6.77 17.49 8.03
N GLY A 188 -7.05 16.19 8.10
CA GLY A 188 -6.44 15.28 9.08
C GLY A 188 -7.12 15.26 10.45
N LYS A 189 -8.29 15.90 10.60
CA LYS A 189 -9.18 15.82 11.77
C LYS A 189 -10.64 16.09 11.36
N PRO A 190 -11.66 15.64 12.13
CA PRO A 190 -13.06 15.94 11.82
C PRO A 190 -13.41 17.43 11.92
N PRO A 191 -14.41 17.93 11.16
CA PRO A 191 -14.74 19.36 11.11
C PRO A 191 -15.29 19.94 12.41
N PHE A 192 -16.05 19.15 13.17
CA PHE A 192 -16.77 19.62 14.36
C PHE A 192 -16.20 19.07 15.68
N GLU A 193 -15.03 18.41 15.64
CA GLU A 193 -14.46 17.73 16.81
C GLU A 193 -14.20 18.70 17.98
N THR A 194 -14.61 18.27 19.17
CA THR A 194 -14.42 18.94 20.48
C THR A 194 -14.08 17.90 21.54
N SER A 195 -13.64 18.35 22.71
CA SER A 195 -13.45 17.48 23.89
C SER A 195 -14.77 16.96 24.47
N CYS A 196 -15.89 17.64 24.21
CA CYS A 196 -17.21 17.31 24.72
C CYS A 196 -18.23 17.07 23.60
N LEU A 197 -18.95 15.94 23.63
CA LEU A 197 -19.99 15.59 22.64
C LEU A 197 -21.11 16.64 22.54
N LYS A 198 -21.49 17.24 23.67
CA LYS A 198 -22.52 18.30 23.69
C LYS A 198 -22.07 19.53 22.89
N GLU A 199 -20.79 19.88 22.99
CA GLU A 199 -20.20 20.99 22.22
C GLU A 199 -20.11 20.64 20.72
N THR A 200 -19.78 19.39 20.38
CA THR A 200 -19.81 18.91 18.99
C THR A 200 -21.19 19.14 18.38
N TYR A 201 -22.26 18.76 19.08
CA TYR A 201 -23.64 18.98 18.61
C TYR A 201 -24.01 20.46 18.51
N ILE A 202 -23.50 21.31 19.41
CA ILE A 202 -23.71 22.77 19.33
C ILE A 202 -23.04 23.32 18.06
N ARG A 203 -21.79 22.92 17.77
CA ARG A 203 -21.07 23.34 16.56
C ARG A 203 -21.76 22.87 15.29
N ILE A 204 -22.24 21.63 15.25
CA ILE A 204 -23.00 21.11 14.09
C ILE A 204 -24.27 21.93 13.87
N LYS A 205 -25.05 22.21 14.93
CA LYS A 205 -26.28 23.01 14.82
C LYS A 205 -26.02 24.46 14.38
N LYS A 206 -24.90 25.05 14.80
CA LYS A 206 -24.46 26.40 14.40
C LYS A 206 -23.71 26.43 13.07
N ASN A 207 -23.41 25.26 12.50
CA ASN A 207 -22.51 25.07 11.36
C ASN A 207 -21.14 25.74 11.54
N GLU A 208 -20.56 25.56 12.73
CA GLU A 208 -19.32 26.21 13.15
C GLU A 208 -18.12 25.28 12.93
N TYR A 209 -17.44 25.46 11.79
CA TYR A 209 -16.18 24.83 11.44
C TYR A 209 -15.34 25.78 10.58
N THR A 210 -14.03 25.53 10.46
CA THR A 210 -13.12 26.35 9.64
C THR A 210 -12.29 25.47 8.72
N ILE A 211 -12.16 25.84 7.46
CA ILE A 211 -11.28 25.16 6.51
C ILE A 211 -9.92 25.87 6.53
N PRO A 212 -8.80 25.18 6.80
CA PRO A 212 -7.48 25.79 6.79
C PRO A 212 -7.12 26.38 5.41
N LYS A 213 -6.37 27.50 5.41
CA LYS A 213 -5.98 28.23 4.18
C LYS A 213 -5.10 27.42 3.21
N HIS A 214 -4.43 26.37 3.68
CA HIS A 214 -3.60 25.50 2.84
C HIS A 214 -4.42 24.49 2.00
N ILE A 215 -5.72 24.35 2.28
CA ILE A 215 -6.60 23.50 1.47
C ILE A 215 -6.94 24.25 0.18
N ASN A 216 -6.84 23.54 -0.94
CA ASN A 216 -7.16 24.10 -2.25
C ASN A 216 -8.58 24.69 -2.28
N PRO A 217 -8.78 25.91 -2.82
CA PRO A 217 -10.08 26.55 -2.91
C PRO A 217 -11.17 25.69 -3.57
N VAL A 218 -10.83 24.88 -4.58
CA VAL A 218 -11.77 23.97 -5.25
C VAL A 218 -12.27 22.90 -4.27
N ALA A 219 -11.36 22.29 -3.52
CA ALA A 219 -11.71 21.30 -2.50
C ALA A 219 -12.52 21.93 -1.35
N ALA A 220 -12.11 23.13 -0.91
CA ALA A 220 -12.81 23.88 0.13
C ALA A 220 -14.24 24.24 -0.29
N SER A 221 -14.44 24.64 -1.55
CA SER A 221 -15.76 24.94 -2.13
C SER A 221 -16.69 23.73 -2.08
N LEU A 222 -16.21 22.54 -2.49
CA LEU A 222 -17.02 21.31 -2.43
C LEU A 222 -17.37 20.90 -0.99
N ILE A 223 -16.41 21.02 -0.04
CA ILE A 223 -16.68 20.82 1.39
C ILE A 223 -17.82 21.74 1.86
N GLN A 224 -17.75 23.03 1.51
CA GLN A 224 -18.78 24.02 1.90
C GLN A 224 -20.14 23.71 1.29
N LYS A 225 -20.21 23.22 0.04
CA LYS A 225 -21.47 22.80 -0.61
C LYS A 225 -22.12 21.61 0.12
N MET A 226 -21.34 20.60 0.50
CA MET A 226 -21.85 19.41 1.20
C MET A 226 -22.22 19.69 2.67
N LEU A 227 -21.48 20.58 3.35
CA LEU A 227 -21.69 20.93 4.75
C LEU A 227 -22.58 22.17 4.95
N ARG A 228 -23.62 22.32 4.12
CA ARG A 228 -24.66 23.35 4.34
C ARG A 228 -25.68 22.88 5.37
N SER A 229 -26.10 23.78 6.24
CA SER A 229 -27.11 23.50 7.28
C SER A 229 -28.47 23.12 6.69
N ASP A 230 -28.86 23.76 5.59
CA ASP A 230 -30.10 23.45 4.88
C ASP A 230 -29.88 22.25 3.94
N PRO A 231 -30.51 21.09 4.21
CA PRO A 231 -30.33 19.88 3.41
C PRO A 231 -30.74 20.06 1.94
N ALA A 232 -31.70 20.96 1.64
CA ALA A 232 -32.17 21.21 0.28
C ALA A 232 -31.14 21.96 -0.59
N THR A 233 -30.15 22.60 0.04
CA THR A 233 -29.11 23.39 -0.66
C THR A 233 -27.82 22.61 -0.90
N ARG A 234 -27.75 21.36 -0.41
CA ARG A 234 -26.64 20.45 -0.65
C ARG A 234 -26.78 19.84 -2.06
N PRO A 235 -25.66 19.51 -2.73
CA PRO A 235 -25.71 18.75 -3.97
C PRO A 235 -26.31 17.36 -3.74
N THR A 236 -26.96 16.82 -4.76
CA THR A 236 -27.35 15.41 -4.81
C THR A 236 -26.12 14.53 -5.04
N ILE A 237 -26.28 13.22 -4.80
CA ILE A 237 -25.18 12.27 -4.97
C ILE A 237 -24.70 12.17 -6.43
N ASP A 238 -25.59 12.39 -7.40
CA ASP A 238 -25.28 12.33 -8.83
C ASP A 238 -24.49 13.56 -9.33
N GLU A 239 -24.60 14.69 -8.62
CA GLU A 239 -23.87 15.92 -8.94
C GLU A 239 -22.42 15.90 -8.46
N LEU A 240 -22.10 15.13 -7.41
CA LEU A 240 -20.80 15.22 -6.75
C LEU A 240 -19.61 14.89 -7.66
N LEU A 241 -19.70 13.86 -8.50
CA LEU A 241 -18.59 13.48 -9.40
C LEU A 241 -18.39 14.46 -10.55
N ASN A 242 -19.37 15.32 -10.82
CA ASN A 242 -19.28 16.37 -11.84
C ASN A 242 -18.69 17.68 -11.28
N ASP A 243 -18.45 17.76 -9.96
CA ASP A 243 -17.80 18.93 -9.36
C ASP A 243 -16.35 19.09 -9.85
N GLU A 244 -15.90 20.34 -9.91
CA GLU A 244 -14.55 20.71 -10.33
C GLU A 244 -13.47 19.95 -9.57
N PHE A 245 -13.71 19.62 -8.29
CA PHE A 245 -12.76 18.83 -7.49
C PHE A 245 -12.38 17.49 -8.14
N PHE A 246 -13.31 16.84 -8.85
CA PHE A 246 -13.05 15.57 -9.53
C PHE A 246 -12.70 15.74 -11.00
N THR A 247 -13.31 16.70 -11.69
CA THR A 247 -13.17 16.85 -13.16
C THR A 247 -11.88 17.55 -13.58
N SER A 248 -11.30 18.41 -12.74
CA SER A 248 -10.05 19.13 -13.05
C SER A 248 -8.80 18.54 -12.38
N GLY A 249 -8.98 17.61 -11.43
CA GLY A 249 -7.90 17.04 -10.63
C GLY A 249 -7.47 15.64 -11.07
N TYR A 250 -6.19 15.31 -10.88
CA TYR A 250 -5.71 13.95 -11.11
C TYR A 250 -6.35 12.95 -10.14
N ILE A 251 -6.95 11.90 -10.69
CA ILE A 251 -7.50 10.74 -9.95
C ILE A 251 -6.67 9.52 -10.32
N PRO A 252 -5.89 8.94 -9.39
CA PRO A 252 -5.16 7.70 -9.63
C PRO A 252 -6.11 6.58 -10.02
N ALA A 253 -5.75 5.77 -11.03
CA ALA A 253 -6.52 4.58 -11.37
C ALA A 253 -6.51 3.54 -10.25
N ARG A 254 -5.40 3.47 -9.50
CA ARG A 254 -5.23 2.66 -8.29
C ARG A 254 -4.26 3.33 -7.33
N LEU A 255 -4.22 2.86 -6.09
CA LEU A 255 -3.20 3.25 -5.11
C LEU A 255 -2.38 2.02 -4.68
N PRO A 256 -1.05 2.12 -4.58
CA PRO A 256 -0.23 1.04 -4.06
C PRO A 256 -0.46 0.87 -2.55
N THR A 257 -0.30 -0.36 -2.04
CA THR A 257 -0.49 -0.69 -0.61
C THR A 257 0.44 0.09 0.32
N THR A 258 1.56 0.60 -0.20
CA THR A 258 2.45 1.51 0.54
C THR A 258 1.74 2.79 1.01
N CYS A 259 0.66 3.21 0.33
CA CYS A 259 -0.16 4.35 0.74
C CYS A 259 -0.80 4.16 2.13
N LEU A 260 -0.89 2.93 2.66
CA LEU A 260 -1.36 2.69 4.02
C LEU A 260 -0.47 3.33 5.09
N THR A 261 0.81 3.52 4.80
CA THR A 261 1.80 3.99 5.78
C THR A 261 2.58 5.20 5.32
N VAL A 262 2.78 5.39 4.01
CA VAL A 262 3.61 6.47 3.47
C VAL A 262 2.89 7.22 2.34
N PRO A 263 2.98 8.56 2.29
CA PRO A 263 2.44 9.32 1.16
C PRO A 263 3.02 8.89 -0.19
N PRO A 264 2.19 8.65 -1.21
CA PRO A 264 2.64 8.40 -2.57
C PRO A 264 3.29 9.65 -3.19
N ARG A 265 4.09 9.43 -4.23
CA ARG A 265 4.72 10.52 -5.00
C ARG A 265 4.04 10.68 -6.35
N PHE A 266 3.32 11.79 -6.52
CA PHE A 266 2.65 12.14 -7.78
C PHE A 266 3.53 12.96 -8.73
N SER A 267 4.82 13.09 -8.45
CA SER A 267 5.77 13.92 -9.22
C SER A 267 6.08 13.39 -10.63
N ILE A 268 5.59 12.19 -10.99
CA ILE A 268 5.78 11.55 -12.32
C ILE A 268 4.43 11.06 -12.89
N ALA A 269 3.30 11.68 -12.52
CA ALA A 269 2.06 11.42 -13.28
C ALA A 269 2.24 12.00 -14.69
N PRO A 270 1.94 11.26 -15.77
CA PRO A 270 1.91 11.85 -17.10
C PRO A 270 0.91 13.00 -17.06
N THR A 271 1.39 14.23 -17.25
CA THR A 271 0.55 15.38 -17.57
C THR A 271 -0.09 15.15 -18.93
N ALA A 272 -1.09 14.28 -18.99
CA ALA A 272 -2.12 14.34 -19.99
C ALA A 272 -3.02 15.51 -19.60
N LEU A 273 -2.52 16.73 -19.85
CA LEU A 273 -3.18 18.03 -19.97
C LEU A 273 -2.03 19.07 -20.03
N ASP A 274 -1.82 19.58 -21.25
CA ASP A 274 -1.00 20.73 -21.66
C ASP A 274 0.54 20.64 -21.60
N ALA A 275 1.11 20.25 -22.74
CA ALA A 275 2.53 20.32 -23.08
C ALA A 275 3.03 21.72 -23.48
N ASN A 276 2.28 22.80 -23.23
CA ASN A 276 2.73 24.17 -23.49
C ASN A 276 2.47 25.04 -22.26
N GLY A 277 3.48 25.21 -21.39
CA GLY A 277 3.43 26.31 -20.42
C GLY A 277 4.21 26.20 -19.11
N ARG A 278 4.88 25.10 -18.77
CA ARG A 278 5.66 25.04 -17.52
C ARG A 278 7.15 25.26 -17.74
N LYS A 279 7.63 26.46 -17.40
CA LYS A 279 9.05 26.73 -17.17
C LYS A 279 9.45 26.25 -15.76
N PRO A 280 10.65 25.70 -15.55
CA PRO A 280 11.12 25.29 -14.22
C PRO A 280 11.21 26.48 -13.26
N LEU A 281 10.91 26.22 -11.98
CA LEU A 281 10.83 27.22 -10.90
C LEU A 281 12.22 27.68 -10.39
N THR A 282 13.15 28.02 -11.28
CA THR A 282 14.51 28.49 -10.94
C THR A 282 15.02 29.63 -11.83
N ALA A 283 14.17 30.28 -12.63
CA ALA A 283 14.59 31.37 -13.51
C ALA A 283 13.71 32.63 -13.39
N LEU A 284 13.78 33.30 -12.24
CA LEU A 284 13.48 34.73 -12.11
C LEU A 284 14.41 35.28 -11.02
N ASN A 285 15.61 35.65 -11.44
CA ASN A 285 16.40 36.70 -10.80
C ASN A 285 17.61 37.00 -11.68
N LYS A 286 17.50 38.02 -12.54
CA LYS A 286 18.62 38.85 -13.05
C LYS A 286 18.09 40.16 -13.65
N GLY A 287 18.48 41.28 -13.02
CA GLY A 287 18.49 42.68 -13.53
C GLY A 287 17.18 43.47 -13.33
N LEU A 288 17.14 44.71 -12.81
CA LEU A 288 18.15 45.76 -12.57
C LEU A 288 17.69 46.75 -11.46
N ASP A 289 18.68 47.35 -10.78
CA ASP A 289 18.76 48.65 -10.07
C ASP A 289 18.03 48.97 -8.72
N SER A 290 18.85 49.33 -7.72
CA SER A 290 18.67 49.75 -6.30
C SER A 290 17.86 51.05 -6.04
N PRO A 291 17.60 51.57 -4.78
CA PRO A 291 18.13 51.20 -3.44
C PRO A 291 17.13 51.21 -2.21
N ALA A 292 17.59 50.57 -1.11
CA ALA A 292 17.42 50.89 0.33
C ALA A 292 16.09 50.64 1.11
N LEU A 293 16.29 50.12 2.35
CA LEU A 293 15.41 50.05 3.55
C LEU A 293 14.28 49.01 3.48
N GLU A 294 14.02 48.09 4.43
CA GLU A 294 14.24 47.98 5.88
C GLU A 294 14.26 46.49 6.30
N LYS A 295 14.95 46.17 7.41
CA LYS A 295 15.06 44.83 7.99
C LYS A 295 13.72 44.35 8.58
N VAL A 296 13.25 43.18 8.17
CA VAL A 296 12.23 42.39 8.90
C VAL A 296 12.80 40.98 9.14
N PRO A 297 12.78 40.45 10.38
CA PRO A 297 13.47 39.21 10.70
C PRO A 297 12.74 38.00 10.12
N GLU A 298 13.49 37.15 9.44
CA GLU A 298 13.08 35.85 8.92
C GLU A 298 12.71 34.93 10.10
N LYS A 299 11.42 34.60 10.21
CA LYS A 299 11.00 33.40 10.96
C LYS A 299 11.17 32.22 10.03
N GLU A 300 12.22 31.44 10.27
CA GLU A 300 12.36 30.09 9.74
C GLU A 300 11.12 29.28 10.15
N GLU A 301 10.27 28.94 9.18
CA GLU A 301 9.30 27.86 9.37
C GLU A 301 10.10 26.54 9.39
N GLU A 302 10.50 26.13 10.60
CA GLU A 302 10.98 24.78 10.84
C GLU A 302 9.88 23.77 10.49
N ALA A 303 10.00 23.17 9.32
CA ALA A 303 9.30 21.94 8.99
C ALA A 303 9.84 20.82 9.89
N MET A 304 9.18 20.60 11.03
CA MET A 304 9.38 19.48 11.95
C MET A 304 9.64 18.16 11.18
N PRO A 305 10.81 17.52 11.35
CA PRO A 305 11.07 16.20 10.78
C PRO A 305 10.13 15.18 11.42
N ARG A 306 9.25 14.56 10.62
CA ARG A 306 8.32 13.53 11.09
C ARG A 306 9.06 12.21 11.34
N GLU A 307 8.79 11.59 12.48
CA GLU A 307 9.38 10.33 12.94
C GLU A 307 9.00 9.14 12.02
N LEU A 308 9.82 8.89 10.99
CA LEU A 308 9.74 7.71 10.12
C LEU A 308 10.22 6.42 10.83
N GLY A 309 10.80 6.55 12.03
CA GLY A 309 11.40 5.47 12.81
C GLY A 309 10.37 4.44 13.32
N ASP A 310 9.26 4.93 13.89
CA ASP A 310 8.27 4.10 14.59
C ASP A 310 7.48 3.19 13.64
N ALA A 311 7.11 3.70 12.45
CA ALA A 311 6.29 2.98 11.48
C ALA A 311 7.02 1.80 10.80
N VAL A 312 8.35 1.75 10.80
CA VAL A 312 9.09 0.63 10.19
C VAL A 312 9.46 -0.42 11.25
N ASP A 313 9.51 -0.04 12.52
CA ASP A 313 9.80 -0.97 13.60
C ASP A 313 8.56 -1.81 13.95
N CYS A 314 7.35 -1.28 13.73
CA CYS A 314 6.14 -2.11 13.75
C CYS A 314 6.11 -3.15 12.61
N HIS A 315 6.63 -2.83 11.42
CA HIS A 315 6.65 -3.79 10.30
C HIS A 315 7.44 -5.07 10.59
N LEU A 316 8.61 -4.95 11.23
CA LEU A 316 9.43 -6.13 11.57
C LEU A 316 8.78 -6.96 12.69
N ALA A 317 8.16 -6.31 13.68
CA ALA A 317 7.43 -6.99 14.74
C ALA A 317 6.20 -7.74 14.19
N ASP A 318 5.42 -7.08 13.32
CA ASP A 318 4.29 -7.68 12.62
C ASP A 318 4.74 -8.87 11.77
N MET A 319 5.84 -8.72 11.01
CA MET A 319 6.42 -9.81 10.21
C MET A 319 6.84 -11.00 11.08
N LEU A 320 7.48 -10.74 12.23
CA LEU A 320 7.89 -11.80 13.16
C LEU A 320 6.68 -12.55 13.70
N GLN A 321 5.59 -11.84 14.05
CA GLN A 321 4.35 -12.45 14.53
C GLN A 321 3.67 -13.28 13.42
N GLN A 322 3.58 -12.75 12.20
CA GLN A 322 3.04 -13.47 11.04
C GLN A 322 3.82 -14.77 10.77
N LEU A 323 5.16 -14.69 10.71
CA LEU A 323 6.03 -15.85 10.50
C LEU A 323 5.96 -16.85 11.66
N THR A 324 5.81 -16.38 12.90
CA THR A 324 5.68 -17.27 14.06
C THR A 324 4.38 -18.07 13.98
N THR A 325 3.29 -17.41 13.58
CA THR A 325 1.97 -18.05 13.41
C THR A 325 2.00 -19.11 12.32
N VAL A 326 2.47 -18.76 11.11
CA VAL A 326 2.56 -19.71 9.99
C VAL A 326 3.48 -20.88 10.30
N ASN A 327 4.65 -20.63 10.91
CA ASN A 327 5.57 -21.72 11.24
C ASN A 327 5.00 -22.65 12.32
N ALA A 328 4.21 -22.14 13.28
CA ALA A 328 3.55 -22.94 14.31
C ALA A 328 2.46 -23.87 13.72
N ALA A 329 1.82 -23.47 12.62
CA ALA A 329 0.87 -24.30 11.89
C ALA A 329 1.50 -25.48 11.13
N LYS A 330 2.84 -25.56 11.08
CA LYS A 330 3.61 -26.64 10.41
C LYS A 330 3.09 -26.94 8.99
N PRO A 331 3.11 -25.96 8.07
CA PRO A 331 2.41 -26.04 6.78
C PRO A 331 2.89 -27.19 5.88
N SER A 332 4.11 -27.69 6.07
CA SER A 332 4.66 -28.82 5.32
C SER A 332 4.32 -30.21 5.89
N GLU A 333 3.68 -30.28 7.06
CA GLU A 333 3.28 -31.54 7.74
C GLU A 333 1.78 -31.82 7.59
N ARG A 334 1.07 -31.04 6.76
CA ARG A 334 -0.35 -31.27 6.49
C ARG A 334 -0.60 -32.59 5.77
N VAL A 335 -1.73 -33.21 6.09
CA VAL A 335 -2.23 -34.42 5.41
C VAL A 335 -2.40 -34.19 3.91
N LEU A 336 -2.93 -33.02 3.53
CA LEU A 336 -3.07 -32.59 2.16
C LEU A 336 -2.50 -31.18 2.01
N VAL A 337 -1.47 -31.03 1.17
CA VAL A 337 -0.84 -29.75 0.82
C VAL A 337 -1.40 -29.28 -0.52
N ARG A 338 -2.04 -28.11 -0.54
CA ARG A 338 -2.57 -27.45 -1.74
C ARG A 338 -1.96 -26.06 -1.88
N GLN A 339 -0.65 -26.01 -2.15
CA GLN A 339 0.10 -24.75 -2.20
C GLN A 339 -0.45 -23.75 -3.24
N GLU A 340 -1.02 -24.26 -4.35
CA GLU A 340 -1.61 -23.44 -5.42
C GLU A 340 -2.80 -22.59 -4.90
N GLU A 341 -3.59 -23.12 -3.96
CA GLU A 341 -4.70 -22.38 -3.32
C GLU A 341 -4.21 -21.24 -2.42
N ALA A 342 -2.93 -21.27 -2.04
CA ALA A 342 -2.31 -20.20 -1.26
C ALA A 342 -1.72 -19.07 -2.13
N GLU A 343 -1.71 -19.23 -3.45
CA GLU A 343 -1.22 -18.21 -4.37
C GLU A 343 -2.14 -17.00 -4.36
N ASP A 344 -1.54 -15.83 -4.21
CA ASP A 344 -2.24 -14.56 -4.36
C ASP A 344 -1.39 -13.63 -5.21
N PRO A 345 -1.63 -13.61 -6.53
CA PRO A 345 -0.96 -12.69 -7.43
C PRO A 345 -1.16 -11.25 -6.99
N ALA A 346 -2.33 -10.85 -6.47
CA ALA A 346 -2.63 -9.47 -6.08
C ALA A 346 -1.63 -8.95 -5.02
N CYS A 347 -1.02 -9.84 -4.25
CA CYS A 347 -0.04 -9.50 -3.21
C CYS A 347 1.43 -9.38 -3.66
N ILE A 348 1.71 -9.35 -4.96
CA ILE A 348 3.08 -9.27 -5.48
C ILE A 348 3.84 -8.05 -4.91
N PRO A 349 5.10 -8.21 -4.43
CA PRO A 349 5.89 -7.07 -3.96
C PRO A 349 6.09 -6.06 -5.09
N ILE A 350 5.85 -4.79 -4.80
CA ILE A 350 6.11 -3.70 -5.76
C ILE A 350 7.61 -3.56 -6.03
N PHE A 351 8.42 -3.58 -4.96
CA PHE A 351 9.87 -3.43 -5.04
C PHE A 351 10.60 -4.61 -4.43
N TRP A 352 11.61 -5.11 -5.14
CA TRP A 352 12.60 -6.04 -4.63
C TRP A 352 13.99 -5.72 -5.18
N VAL A 353 15.03 -6.18 -4.50
CA VAL A 353 16.42 -6.08 -4.96
C VAL A 353 16.64 -7.13 -6.04
N SER A 354 16.85 -6.66 -7.27
CA SER A 354 17.03 -7.50 -8.45
C SER A 354 18.50 -7.88 -8.68
N LYS A 355 19.44 -7.01 -8.27
CA LYS A 355 20.89 -7.22 -8.33
C LYS A 355 21.57 -6.58 -7.11
N TRP A 356 22.72 -7.10 -6.69
CA TRP A 356 23.50 -6.52 -5.59
C TRP A 356 24.99 -6.83 -5.74
N VAL A 357 25.82 -5.96 -5.17
CA VAL A 357 27.29 -6.07 -5.15
C VAL A 357 27.78 -5.72 -3.75
N ASP A 358 28.41 -6.70 -3.11
CA ASP A 358 29.08 -6.53 -1.82
C ASP A 358 30.49 -5.99 -2.03
N TYR A 359 30.65 -4.69 -1.74
CA TYR A 359 31.95 -4.04 -1.67
C TYR A 359 32.13 -3.31 -0.32
N SER A 360 31.61 -3.92 0.75
CA SER A 360 31.60 -3.31 2.09
C SER A 360 32.98 -3.13 2.70
N ASP A 361 33.99 -3.87 2.24
CA ASP A 361 35.38 -3.69 2.69
C ASP A 361 35.93 -2.30 2.39
N LYS A 362 35.37 -1.59 1.39
CA LYS A 362 35.82 -0.25 1.00
C LYS A 362 34.73 0.81 1.03
N TYR A 363 33.54 0.51 0.49
CA TYR A 363 32.56 1.54 0.17
C TYR A 363 31.18 1.25 0.74
N GLY A 364 30.70 0.01 0.61
CA GLY A 364 29.36 -0.36 1.03
C GLY A 364 28.71 -1.39 0.10
N LEU A 365 27.39 -1.54 0.22
CA LEU A 365 26.60 -2.45 -0.60
C LEU A 365 25.88 -1.67 -1.71
N GLY A 366 26.21 -1.98 -2.97
CA GLY A 366 25.47 -1.50 -4.12
C GLY A 366 24.32 -2.45 -4.47
N TYR A 367 23.19 -1.91 -4.90
CA TYR A 367 22.01 -2.70 -5.27
C TYR A 367 21.21 -2.05 -6.40
N GLN A 368 20.52 -2.88 -7.17
CA GLN A 368 19.54 -2.45 -8.16
C GLN A 368 18.17 -2.99 -7.75
N LEU A 369 17.14 -2.15 -7.83
CA LEU A 369 15.75 -2.56 -7.62
C LEU A 369 15.12 -3.12 -8.91
N CYS A 370 13.93 -3.67 -8.82
CA CYS A 370 13.22 -4.26 -9.96
C CYS A 370 12.78 -3.23 -11.01
N ASP A 371 12.61 -1.96 -10.64
CA ASP A 371 12.28 -0.84 -11.54
C ASP A 371 13.51 -0.25 -12.28
N ASN A 372 14.68 -0.86 -12.08
CA ASN A 372 16.00 -0.46 -12.58
C ASN A 372 16.67 0.72 -11.87
N SER A 373 16.02 1.32 -10.86
CA SER A 373 16.70 2.27 -9.97
C SER A 373 17.86 1.61 -9.24
N VAL A 374 18.88 2.40 -8.89
CA VAL A 374 20.11 1.90 -8.29
C VAL A 374 20.40 2.66 -7.01
N GLY A 375 20.79 1.95 -5.97
CA GLY A 375 21.19 2.55 -4.70
C GLY A 375 22.48 1.99 -4.17
N VAL A 376 23.10 2.74 -3.26
CA VAL A 376 24.22 2.30 -2.45
C VAL A 376 23.91 2.62 -0.99
N LEU A 377 24.09 1.63 -0.12
CA LEU A 377 24.20 1.82 1.32
C LEU A 377 25.69 1.87 1.67
N PHE A 378 26.18 3.05 2.00
CA PHE A 378 27.59 3.28 2.31
C PHE A 378 27.93 2.84 3.74
N ASN A 379 29.22 2.59 3.99
CA ASN A 379 29.72 2.20 5.31
C ASN A 379 29.49 3.24 6.41
N ASP A 380 29.36 4.52 6.02
CA ASP A 380 29.00 5.63 6.94
C ASP A 380 27.49 5.68 7.25
N SER A 381 26.74 4.62 6.91
CA SER A 381 25.30 4.50 7.10
C SER A 381 24.44 5.52 6.33
N THR A 382 25.04 6.23 5.37
CA THR A 382 24.28 7.06 4.42
C THR A 382 23.86 6.24 3.20
N ARG A 383 22.84 6.72 2.48
CA ARG A 383 22.36 6.09 1.26
C ARG A 383 22.30 7.11 0.13
N LEU A 384 22.56 6.65 -1.08
CA LEU A 384 22.33 7.43 -2.28
C LEU A 384 21.61 6.55 -3.29
N ILE A 385 20.48 7.04 -3.82
CA ILE A 385 19.66 6.38 -4.83
C ILE A 385 19.66 7.24 -6.08
N MET A 386 19.73 6.57 -7.24
CA MET A 386 19.46 7.12 -8.56
C MET A 386 18.19 6.45 -9.11
N TYR A 387 17.23 7.27 -9.51
CA TYR A 387 15.97 6.80 -10.09
C TYR A 387 16.20 6.19 -11.48
N ASN A 388 15.19 5.53 -12.03
CA ASN A 388 15.29 4.85 -13.32
C ASN A 388 15.42 5.82 -14.53
N ASP A 389 15.13 7.10 -14.35
CA ASP A 389 15.41 8.18 -15.32
C ASP A 389 16.91 8.44 -15.52
N GLY A 390 17.75 7.94 -14.62
CA GLY A 390 19.19 8.09 -14.65
C GLY A 390 19.70 9.49 -14.28
N ASP A 391 18.83 10.40 -13.86
CA ASP A 391 19.16 11.79 -13.50
C ASP A 391 18.71 12.16 -12.08
N SER A 392 17.51 11.75 -11.65
CA SER A 392 17.02 12.10 -10.31
C SER A 392 17.78 11.34 -9.23
N LEU A 393 18.23 12.06 -8.20
CA LEU A 393 19.00 11.54 -7.07
C LEU A 393 18.28 11.79 -5.76
N GLN A 394 18.36 10.83 -4.85
CA GLN A 394 17.92 10.96 -3.46
C GLN A 394 19.07 10.55 -2.54
N TYR A 395 19.49 11.49 -1.70
CA TYR A 395 20.48 11.27 -0.66
C TYR A 395 19.78 11.15 0.69
N ILE A 396 20.12 10.11 1.46
CA ILE A 396 19.56 9.86 2.78
C ILE A 396 20.71 9.81 3.79
N GLU A 397 20.66 10.70 4.77
CA GLU A 397 21.64 10.79 5.84
C GLU A 397 21.44 9.69 6.90
N GLN A 398 22.37 9.60 7.85
CA GLN A 398 22.29 8.62 8.93
C GLN A 398 21.07 8.85 9.83
N ASN A 399 20.70 10.12 10.07
CA ASN A 399 19.51 10.54 10.81
C ASN A 399 18.21 10.37 10.00
N SER A 400 18.26 9.77 8.81
CA SER A 400 17.13 9.61 7.88
C SER A 400 16.59 10.92 7.29
N SER A 401 17.33 12.04 7.41
CA SER A 401 17.06 13.24 6.62
C SER A 401 17.27 12.94 5.14
N GLU A 402 16.40 13.46 4.29
CA GLU A 402 16.38 13.18 2.87
C GLU A 402 16.53 14.46 2.04
N SER A 403 17.45 14.42 1.08
CA SER A 403 17.72 15.51 0.16
C SER A 403 17.61 15.03 -1.28
N TYR A 404 17.05 15.86 -2.15
CA TYR A 404 16.79 15.54 -3.55
C TYR A 404 17.64 16.39 -4.47
N PHE A 405 18.28 15.75 -5.44
CA PHE A 405 19.23 16.37 -6.37
C PHE A 405 19.03 15.80 -7.78
N THR A 406 19.79 16.31 -8.74
CA THR A 406 19.93 15.70 -10.07
C THR A 406 21.39 15.37 -10.33
N VAL A 407 21.68 14.48 -11.28
CA VAL A 407 23.07 14.22 -11.70
C VAL A 407 23.71 15.48 -12.29
N ARG A 408 22.91 16.44 -12.77
CA ARG A 408 23.36 17.74 -13.28
C ARG A 408 23.58 18.79 -12.19
N SER A 409 22.90 18.68 -11.06
CA SER A 409 22.92 19.68 -9.98
C SER A 409 22.87 19.02 -8.61
N TYR A 410 24.03 18.99 -7.94
CA TYR A 410 24.20 18.43 -6.60
C TYR A 410 25.39 19.10 -5.86
N PRO A 411 25.42 19.07 -4.51
CA PRO A 411 26.52 19.62 -3.73
C PRO A 411 27.85 18.91 -3.99
N SER A 412 28.95 19.66 -4.14
CA SER A 412 30.28 19.12 -4.44
C SER A 412 30.75 18.03 -3.47
N ALA A 413 30.31 18.08 -2.21
CA ALA A 413 30.56 17.05 -1.19
C ALA A 413 30.10 15.63 -1.61
N LEU A 414 29.07 15.51 -2.45
CA LEU A 414 28.54 14.21 -2.89
C LEU A 414 29.24 13.62 -4.13
N THR A 415 30.21 14.34 -4.72
CA THR A 415 30.88 13.93 -5.97
C THR A 415 31.46 12.51 -5.89
N LYS A 416 32.13 12.16 -4.78
CA LYS A 416 32.70 10.83 -4.58
C LYS A 416 31.62 9.75 -4.51
N LYS A 417 30.54 9.98 -3.76
CA LYS A 417 29.42 9.03 -3.60
C LYS A 417 28.66 8.81 -4.90
N ILE A 418 28.39 9.86 -5.67
CA ILE A 418 27.74 9.78 -6.98
C ILE A 418 28.62 9.02 -7.98
N THR A 419 29.94 9.24 -7.95
CA THR A 419 30.87 8.50 -8.80
C THR A 419 30.87 7.00 -8.47
N LEU A 420 30.90 6.64 -7.18
CA LEU A 420 30.77 5.25 -6.74
C LEU A 420 29.44 4.61 -7.15
N LEU A 421 28.33 5.34 -7.01
CA LEU A 421 27.00 4.89 -7.46
C LEU A 421 27.00 4.57 -8.96
N LYS A 422 27.61 5.43 -9.79
CA LYS A 422 27.76 5.18 -11.24
C LYS A 422 28.59 3.91 -11.51
N TYR A 423 29.66 3.67 -10.76
CA TYR A 423 30.44 2.44 -10.90
C TYR A 423 29.64 1.18 -10.53
N PHE A 424 28.92 1.19 -9.40
CA PHE A 424 28.04 0.09 -9.03
C PHE A 424 26.97 -0.16 -10.10
N ARG A 425 26.32 0.90 -10.60
CA ARG A 425 25.33 0.82 -11.68
C ARG A 425 25.91 0.11 -12.91
N ASN A 426 27.03 0.61 -13.43
CA ASN A 426 27.63 0.08 -14.65
C ASN A 426 28.05 -1.38 -14.46
N TYR A 427 28.69 -1.71 -13.33
CA TYR A 427 29.07 -3.08 -13.01
C TYR A 427 27.87 -4.03 -12.99
N MET A 428 26.79 -3.67 -12.29
CA MET A 428 25.58 -4.50 -12.21
C MET A 428 24.86 -4.65 -13.55
N SER A 429 24.87 -3.62 -14.38
CA SER A 429 24.31 -3.68 -15.73
C SER A 429 25.08 -4.65 -16.63
N GLU A 430 26.40 -4.63 -16.55
CA GLU A 430 27.29 -5.44 -17.41
C GLU A 430 27.44 -6.90 -16.96
N HIS A 431 27.45 -7.15 -15.64
CA HIS A 431 27.92 -8.45 -15.11
C HIS A 431 26.84 -9.29 -14.43
N LEU A 432 25.68 -8.73 -14.11
CA LEU A 432 24.68 -9.40 -13.28
C LEU A 432 23.34 -9.56 -13.99
N LEU A 433 22.73 -10.73 -13.83
CA LEU A 433 21.38 -11.01 -14.29
C LEU A 433 20.34 -10.41 -13.34
N LYS A 434 19.24 -9.89 -13.90
CA LYS A 434 18.14 -9.29 -13.14
C LYS A 434 17.22 -10.38 -12.59
N ALA A 435 17.10 -10.49 -11.27
CA ALA A 435 16.12 -11.40 -10.65
C ALA A 435 14.68 -10.88 -10.84
N GLY A 436 13.76 -11.76 -11.24
CA GLY A 436 12.36 -11.40 -11.51
C GLY A 436 12.15 -10.58 -12.79
N ALA A 437 13.04 -10.72 -13.79
CA ALA A 437 12.94 -9.97 -15.05
C ALA A 437 11.67 -10.24 -15.87
N ASN A 438 11.01 -11.37 -15.61
CA ASN A 438 9.75 -11.82 -16.22
C ASN A 438 8.50 -11.21 -15.57
N ILE A 439 8.64 -10.48 -14.46
CA ILE A 439 7.52 -9.82 -13.80
C ILE A 439 7.31 -8.43 -14.40
N THR A 440 6.13 -8.20 -14.95
CA THR A 440 5.69 -6.89 -15.42
C THR A 440 5.18 -6.05 -14.24
N PRO A 441 5.64 -4.80 -14.08
CA PRO A 441 5.04 -3.87 -13.13
C PRO A 441 3.55 -3.71 -13.41
N ARG A 442 2.77 -3.50 -12.35
CA ARG A 442 1.38 -3.09 -12.54
C ARG A 442 1.34 -1.60 -12.81
N GLU A 443 0.37 -1.23 -13.64
CA GLU A 443 -0.32 0.06 -13.54
C GLU A 443 -0.20 0.65 -12.10
N GLY A 444 0.15 1.92 -11.85
CA GLY A 444 0.02 2.54 -10.52
C GLY A 444 1.08 2.15 -9.48
N ASP A 445 1.90 1.13 -9.73
CA ASP A 445 3.07 0.82 -8.89
C ASP A 445 4.08 1.97 -8.91
N GLU A 446 4.11 2.77 -9.98
CA GLU A 446 4.95 3.98 -10.11
C GLU A 446 4.64 5.06 -9.06
N LEU A 447 3.46 5.03 -8.45
CA LEU A 447 3.08 5.95 -7.37
C LEU A 447 3.71 5.56 -6.03
N ALA A 448 4.17 4.30 -5.92
CA ALA A 448 4.75 3.79 -4.70
C ALA A 448 6.08 4.51 -4.44
N ARG A 449 6.27 4.93 -3.19
CA ARG A 449 7.51 5.59 -2.81
C ARG A 449 8.69 4.62 -2.97
N LEU A 450 9.67 5.02 -3.76
CA LEU A 450 10.89 4.24 -3.99
C LEU A 450 11.60 3.95 -2.65
N PRO A 451 11.80 2.68 -2.27
CA PRO A 451 12.46 2.34 -1.02
C PRO A 451 13.99 2.43 -1.16
N TYR A 452 14.67 2.59 -0.04
CA TYR A 452 16.11 2.41 0.08
C TYR A 452 16.44 1.23 0.97
N LEU A 453 17.64 0.67 0.80
CA LEU A 453 18.17 -0.33 1.71
C LEU A 453 18.48 0.29 3.08
N ARG A 454 17.70 -0.11 4.09
CA ARG A 454 17.83 0.37 5.47
C ARG A 454 18.99 -0.34 6.16
N ALA A 455 19.03 -1.66 6.05
CA ALA A 455 20.05 -2.52 6.65
C ALA A 455 20.26 -3.78 5.80
N TRP A 456 21.42 -4.39 5.96
CA TRP A 456 21.72 -5.69 5.40
C TRP A 456 22.73 -6.41 6.27
N PHE A 457 22.74 -7.74 6.17
CA PHE A 457 23.83 -8.55 6.68
C PHE A 457 23.88 -9.86 5.91
N ARG A 458 25.00 -10.58 6.08
CA ARG A 458 25.23 -11.88 5.47
C ARG A 458 25.41 -12.95 6.53
N THR A 459 24.96 -14.15 6.21
CA THR A 459 25.28 -15.37 6.95
C THR A 459 26.16 -16.27 6.07
N ARG A 460 26.43 -17.50 6.53
CA ARG A 460 27.09 -18.51 5.70
C ARG A 460 26.22 -18.99 4.54
N SER A 461 24.90 -18.85 4.64
CA SER A 461 23.94 -19.48 3.71
C SER A 461 23.15 -18.48 2.87
N ALA A 462 23.04 -17.22 3.32
CA ALA A 462 22.21 -16.23 2.66
C ALA A 462 22.67 -14.79 2.91
N ILE A 463 22.22 -13.88 2.06
CA ILE A 463 22.22 -12.42 2.29
C ILE A 463 20.81 -11.95 2.62
N ILE A 464 20.70 -11.08 3.61
CA ILE A 464 19.44 -10.52 4.12
C ILE A 464 19.46 -9.02 3.79
N LEU A 465 18.40 -8.54 3.14
CA LEU A 465 18.24 -7.18 2.65
C LEU A 465 16.94 -6.62 3.20
N HIS A 466 17.02 -5.56 4.01
CA HIS A 466 15.85 -4.92 4.61
C HIS A 466 15.63 -3.53 4.01
N LEU A 467 14.52 -3.36 3.29
CA LEU A 467 14.15 -2.12 2.62
C LEU A 467 13.33 -1.20 3.56
N SER A 468 13.38 0.11 3.30
CA SER A 468 12.69 1.13 4.11
C SER A 468 11.16 1.02 4.10
N ASN A 469 10.58 0.36 3.11
CA ASN A 469 9.14 0.05 3.06
C ASN A 469 8.74 -1.17 3.93
N GLY A 470 9.67 -1.74 4.71
CA GLY A 470 9.46 -2.91 5.56
C GLY A 470 9.68 -4.26 4.87
N THR A 471 9.95 -4.27 3.55
CA THR A 471 10.22 -5.52 2.83
C THR A 471 11.52 -6.15 3.31
N VAL A 472 11.49 -7.44 3.60
CA VAL A 472 12.68 -8.24 3.93
C VAL A 472 12.90 -9.27 2.83
N GLN A 473 14.01 -9.15 2.12
CA GLN A 473 14.41 -10.10 1.10
C GLN A 473 15.59 -10.95 1.58
N ILE A 474 15.50 -12.26 1.35
CA ILE A 474 16.56 -13.22 1.66
C ILE A 474 16.92 -13.98 0.40
N ASN A 475 18.19 -13.88 -0.01
CA ASN A 475 18.71 -14.61 -1.16
C ASN A 475 19.65 -15.71 -0.67
N PHE A 476 19.32 -16.96 -0.97
CA PHE A 476 20.10 -18.13 -0.57
C PHE A 476 21.22 -18.40 -1.59
N PHE A 477 22.44 -18.64 -1.10
CA PHE A 477 23.62 -18.75 -1.98
C PHE A 477 23.73 -20.11 -2.66
N GLN A 478 23.28 -21.17 -1.99
CA GLN A 478 23.53 -22.55 -2.42
C GLN A 478 22.69 -22.98 -3.62
N ASP A 479 21.42 -22.60 -3.62
CA ASP A 479 20.41 -23.04 -4.61
C ASP A 479 19.81 -21.86 -5.40
N HIS A 480 20.32 -20.64 -5.18
CA HIS A 480 19.88 -19.41 -5.83
C HIS A 480 18.41 -19.01 -5.62
N THR A 481 17.69 -19.70 -4.75
CA THR A 481 16.32 -19.36 -4.38
C THR A 481 16.26 -18.06 -3.57
N LYS A 482 15.09 -17.43 -3.55
CA LYS A 482 14.87 -16.16 -2.86
C LYS A 482 13.49 -16.13 -2.22
N ILE A 483 13.39 -15.49 -1.07
CA ILE A 483 12.11 -15.09 -0.48
C ILE A 483 12.07 -13.58 -0.31
N ILE A 484 10.92 -12.98 -0.58
CA ILE A 484 10.64 -11.56 -0.41
C ILE A 484 9.39 -11.46 0.48
N LEU A 485 9.56 -10.98 1.71
CA LEU A 485 8.51 -10.87 2.71
C LEU A 485 7.94 -9.47 2.72
N CYS A 486 6.61 -9.37 2.59
CA CYS A 486 5.88 -8.11 2.60
C CYS A 486 4.96 -8.06 3.82
N PRO A 487 5.35 -7.35 4.90
CA PRO A 487 4.61 -7.38 6.16
C PRO A 487 3.24 -6.73 6.02
N LEU A 488 3.15 -5.66 5.22
CA LEU A 488 1.90 -4.95 4.96
C LEU A 488 0.84 -5.84 4.33
N MET A 489 1.23 -6.75 3.44
CA MET A 489 0.30 -7.67 2.76
C MET A 489 0.21 -9.04 3.43
N ALA A 490 0.96 -9.27 4.51
CA ALA A 490 1.13 -10.58 5.14
C ALA A 490 1.40 -11.67 4.08
N ALA A 491 2.34 -11.40 3.18
CA ALA A 491 2.61 -12.22 2.00
C ALA A 491 4.10 -12.52 1.84
N VAL A 492 4.40 -13.61 1.14
CA VAL A 492 5.74 -14.02 0.75
C VAL A 492 5.78 -14.31 -0.75
N ALA A 493 6.68 -13.64 -1.46
CA ALA A 493 7.05 -14.06 -2.81
C ALA A 493 8.24 -15.02 -2.73
N TYR A 494 8.14 -16.14 -3.44
CA TYR A 494 9.17 -17.17 -3.54
C TYR A 494 9.65 -17.27 -4.99
N ILE A 495 10.96 -17.12 -5.16
CA ILE A 495 11.65 -17.40 -6.42
C ILE A 495 12.38 -18.72 -6.20
N ASP A 496 11.94 -19.75 -6.89
CA ASP A 496 12.50 -21.10 -6.77
C ASP A 496 13.78 -21.27 -7.60
N GLU A 497 14.29 -22.51 -7.65
CA GLU A 497 15.51 -22.87 -8.38
C GLU A 497 15.33 -22.74 -9.91
N LYS A 498 14.10 -22.91 -10.39
CA LYS A 498 13.71 -22.76 -11.80
C LYS A 498 13.48 -21.30 -12.18
N ARG A 499 13.56 -20.38 -11.21
CA ARG A 499 13.27 -18.94 -11.32
C ARG A 499 11.78 -18.65 -11.53
N ASP A 500 10.92 -19.59 -11.17
CA ASP A 500 9.48 -19.35 -11.12
C ASP A 500 9.21 -18.43 -9.93
N PHE A 501 8.47 -17.35 -10.21
CA PHE A 501 8.13 -16.33 -9.23
C PHE A 501 6.66 -16.52 -8.86
N ARG A 502 6.40 -16.90 -7.61
CA ARG A 502 5.05 -17.07 -7.07
C ARG A 502 4.89 -16.32 -5.77
N THR A 503 3.73 -15.73 -5.56
CA THR A 503 3.40 -14.98 -4.34
C THR A 503 2.30 -15.68 -3.58
N TYR A 504 2.47 -15.81 -2.27
CA TYR A 504 1.55 -16.52 -1.40
C TYR A 504 1.14 -15.66 -0.22
N LYS A 505 -0.14 -15.71 0.16
CA LYS A 505 -0.60 -15.16 1.43
C LYS A 505 -0.20 -16.08 2.58
N LEU A 506 0.37 -15.52 3.64
CA LEU A 506 0.81 -16.27 4.82
C LEU A 506 -0.36 -16.99 5.50
N SER A 507 -1.53 -16.35 5.58
CA SER A 507 -2.75 -16.97 6.11
C SER A 507 -3.23 -18.16 5.27
N LEU A 508 -3.09 -18.10 3.95
CA LEU A 508 -3.49 -19.20 3.07
C LEU A 508 -2.47 -20.34 3.08
N ILE A 509 -1.17 -20.05 3.27
CA ILE A 509 -0.18 -21.08 3.60
C ILE A 509 -0.55 -21.76 4.92
N GLU A 510 -0.93 -20.97 5.92
CA GLU A 510 -1.46 -21.49 7.18
C GLU A 510 -2.75 -22.28 6.99
N GLU A 511 -3.55 -22.12 5.94
CA GLU A 511 -4.77 -22.92 5.70
C GLU A 511 -4.55 -24.15 4.81
N HIS A 512 -3.78 -24.01 3.73
CA HIS A 512 -3.63 -25.00 2.67
C HIS A 512 -2.28 -25.73 2.67
N GLY A 513 -1.32 -25.25 3.47
CA GLY A 513 0.02 -25.84 3.57
C GLY A 513 0.96 -25.40 2.43
N CYS A 514 2.22 -25.81 2.51
CA CYS A 514 3.22 -25.54 1.48
C CYS A 514 4.30 -26.63 1.42
N CYS A 515 5.14 -26.61 0.38
CA CYS A 515 6.24 -27.54 0.21
C CYS A 515 7.28 -27.43 1.34
N LYS A 516 8.05 -28.51 1.55
CA LYS A 516 9.06 -28.60 2.62
C LYS A 516 10.14 -27.54 2.47
N GLU A 517 10.49 -27.22 1.24
CA GLU A 517 11.49 -26.22 0.87
C GLU A 517 11.03 -24.84 1.34
N LEU A 518 9.84 -24.39 0.92
CA LEU A 518 9.29 -23.09 1.32
C LEU A 518 9.11 -23.01 2.84
N ALA A 519 8.58 -24.06 3.49
CA ALA A 519 8.46 -24.10 4.95
C ALA A 519 9.82 -23.97 5.65
N SER A 520 10.87 -24.61 5.13
CA SER A 520 12.23 -24.47 5.64
C SER A 520 12.75 -23.04 5.52
N ARG A 521 12.49 -22.38 4.40
CA ARG A 521 12.87 -20.97 4.21
C ARG A 521 12.09 -20.03 5.12
N LEU A 522 10.81 -20.28 5.37
CA LEU A 522 10.00 -19.49 6.31
C LEU A 522 10.49 -19.61 7.75
N ARG A 523 10.92 -20.80 8.17
CA ARG A 523 11.58 -20.99 9.47
C ARG A 523 12.88 -20.20 9.56
N TYR A 524 13.73 -20.29 8.54
CA TYR A 524 14.97 -19.52 8.46
C TYR A 524 14.69 -18.01 8.49
N ALA A 525 13.67 -17.57 7.75
CA ALA A 525 13.29 -16.17 7.67
C ALA A 525 12.88 -15.60 9.02
N ARG A 526 12.09 -16.36 9.81
CA ARG A 526 11.72 -15.96 11.19
C ARG A 526 12.97 -15.63 12.00
N THR A 527 13.98 -16.50 12.00
CA THR A 527 15.23 -16.27 12.74
C THR A 527 15.99 -15.04 12.21
N MET A 528 15.96 -14.77 10.90
CA MET A 528 16.62 -13.59 10.34
C MET A 528 15.88 -12.29 10.69
N VAL A 529 14.54 -12.30 10.71
CA VAL A 529 13.72 -11.16 11.13
C VAL A 529 13.93 -10.85 12.62
N GLU A 530 14.01 -11.88 13.46
CA GLU A 530 14.36 -11.73 14.88
C GLU A 530 15.75 -11.11 15.09
N LYS A 531 16.74 -11.50 14.27
CA LYS A 531 18.06 -10.85 14.26
C LYS A 531 18.00 -9.39 13.82
N LEU A 532 17.20 -9.06 12.81
CA LEU A 532 17.01 -7.67 12.38
C LEU A 532 16.44 -6.80 13.51
N LEU A 533 15.47 -7.32 14.28
CA LEU A 533 14.89 -6.64 15.44
C LEU A 533 15.90 -6.45 16.57
N THR A 534 16.59 -7.51 16.98
CA THR A 534 17.50 -7.50 18.15
C THR A 534 18.78 -6.70 17.92
N SER A 535 19.29 -6.67 16.68
CA SER A 535 20.49 -5.91 16.30
C SER A 535 20.37 -4.40 16.54
N LYS A 536 19.15 -3.86 16.65
CA LYS A 536 18.90 -2.45 16.97
C LYS A 536 18.83 -2.13 18.45
N SER A 537 18.29 -3.03 19.29
CA SER A 537 18.18 -2.81 20.73
C SER A 537 19.54 -2.76 21.45
N GLY A 538 20.64 -3.13 20.78
CA GLY A 538 21.99 -3.07 21.33
C GLY A 538 22.65 -1.68 21.33
N SER A 539 22.09 -0.68 20.64
CA SER A 539 22.69 0.65 20.56
C SER A 539 22.40 1.58 21.76
N THR A 540 21.55 1.16 22.71
CA THR A 540 21.13 1.97 23.88
C THR A 540 21.60 1.43 25.22
N ARG A 541 22.42 0.36 25.28
CA ARG A 541 23.10 -0.02 26.53
C ARG A 541 24.50 0.58 26.56
N THR A 542 24.58 1.75 27.18
CA THR A 542 25.83 2.34 27.66
C THR A 542 26.65 1.28 28.40
N LYS A 543 27.93 1.20 28.01
CA LYS A 543 28.99 0.56 28.80
C LYS A 543 28.95 1.12 30.22
N THR A 544 28.57 0.33 31.20
CA THR A 544 29.05 0.53 32.57
C THR A 544 30.52 0.15 32.57
N CYS A 545 31.38 1.15 32.76
CA CYS A 545 32.80 0.97 33.00
C CYS A 545 33.01 0.02 34.18
N ALA A 546 33.97 -0.90 34.01
CA ALA A 546 34.72 -1.49 35.10
C ALA A 546 35.71 -0.46 35.64
#